data_AF-A0A661CMJ3-F1
#
_entry.id   AF-A0A661CMJ3-F1
#
_cell.length_a   1.000
_cell.length_b   1.000
_cell.length_c   1.000
_cell.angle_alpha   90.00
_cell.angle_beta   90.00
_cell.angle_gamma   90.00
#
_symmetry.space_group_name_H-M   'P 1'
#
loop_
_entity.id
_entity.type
_entity.pdbx_description
1 polymer ?
#
loop_
_entity_poly.entity_id
_entity_poly.type
_entity_poly.pdbx_seq_one_letter_code
_entity_poly.pdbx_strand_id
1 'polypeptide(L)'
;MKLNEFVNFDNYNITAKIATVVNKPKPNAHAPIPSTINEIWKIVDGTNQKYRISDYGTLESYKTGSWEKMNPTTTPAGYMMVSIQHENGVQRPRFIHHLVLESFNGLRNENEETRHLNGNPADNRLLNLVWGTTRENADDRVKHKQTTKNRIDFEDIINIELIGEEEVFDLEVESPFHNFLADGFVVHNSINEYSGRYSVIEDDMYMPDPEHMMPQALDNKQGRSSDELNDQNYKACWTAIEQTFEDSYATYKHLLGKDEDGNMSELPDILLQRKKFLEDAAIKGLWKMRDDAMARGEEMEITDEMISEKISEYMEHQGFATVTDDFAGIAKELARIVLPVAAYSQMYWKSDLRNIFNFISLRSDPHAQYEIRTYSDAMLELIRPIVPWACEAFEDYSLNASGLSAMELGVMKDIITSAFSDGDKAKLQHDIKVGLQERGCSTREVTEFVKKFDIPID
;
A
#
# COMPACT_ATOMS: atom_id res chain seq x y z
N MET A 1 -15.31 -27.32 -4.49
CA MET A 1 -15.28 -27.13 -5.96
C MET A 1 -13.84 -26.83 -6.34
N LYS A 2 -13.26 -27.54 -7.32
CA LYS A 2 -11.80 -27.78 -7.47
C LYS A 2 -11.08 -26.75 -8.36
N LEU A 3 -9.78 -26.62 -8.11
CA LEU A 3 -8.80 -25.62 -8.57
C LEU A 3 -8.22 -25.86 -9.99
N ASN A 4 -8.84 -26.69 -10.86
CA ASN A 4 -8.20 -27.22 -12.09
C ASN A 4 -8.99 -27.03 -13.40
N GLU A 5 -9.71 -25.92 -13.59
CA GLU A 5 -10.16 -25.54 -14.94
C GLU A 5 -9.42 -24.28 -15.37
N PHE A 6 -8.48 -24.43 -16.30
CA PHE A 6 -7.89 -23.31 -17.02
C PHE A 6 -9.00 -22.47 -17.64
N VAL A 7 -8.92 -21.16 -17.42
CA VAL A 7 -9.81 -20.16 -17.98
C VAL A 7 -9.84 -20.31 -19.50
N ASN A 8 -11.00 -20.71 -20.02
CA ASN A 8 -11.38 -20.50 -21.40
C ASN A 8 -11.78 -19.01 -21.53
N PHE A 9 -11.06 -18.25 -22.35
CA PHE A 9 -11.22 -16.79 -22.46
C PHE A 9 -12.52 -16.33 -23.14
N ASP A 10 -13.37 -17.24 -23.61
CA ASP A 10 -14.54 -16.85 -24.39
C ASP A 10 -15.79 -16.54 -23.57
N ASN A 11 -15.83 -16.76 -22.25
CA ASN A 11 -16.99 -16.39 -21.44
C ASN A 11 -16.67 -16.10 -19.96
N TYR A 12 -16.99 -14.88 -19.54
CA TYR A 12 -17.17 -14.32 -18.18
C TYR A 12 -16.15 -13.30 -17.64
N ASN A 13 -16.71 -12.11 -17.40
CA ASN A 13 -16.23 -10.89 -16.75
C ASN A 13 -15.27 -11.09 -15.56
N ILE A 14 -14.04 -10.62 -15.71
CA ILE A 14 -13.12 -10.37 -14.58
C ILE A 14 -13.42 -8.96 -14.03
N THR A 15 -13.65 -8.85 -12.72
CA THR A 15 -13.72 -7.55 -12.02
C THR A 15 -12.44 -7.33 -11.23
N ALA A 16 -11.65 -6.34 -11.63
CA ALA A 16 -10.54 -5.81 -10.83
C ALA A 16 -11.04 -4.58 -10.03
N LYS A 17 -10.49 -4.38 -8.83
CA LYS A 17 -10.88 -3.29 -7.90
C LYS A 17 -9.64 -2.53 -7.43
N ILE A 18 -9.67 -1.20 -7.54
CA ILE A 18 -8.61 -0.29 -7.07
C ILE A 18 -9.04 0.34 -5.74
N ALA A 19 -8.12 0.41 -4.77
CA ALA A 19 -8.35 1.03 -3.46
C ALA A 19 -7.78 2.45 -3.40
N THR A 20 -8.55 3.42 -2.91
CA THR A 20 -8.08 4.80 -2.66
C THR A 20 -8.57 5.35 -1.31
N VAL A 21 -7.73 6.17 -0.67
CA VAL A 21 -8.06 6.92 0.57
C VAL A 21 -8.46 8.35 0.18
N VAL A 22 -9.66 8.80 0.57
CA VAL A 22 -10.18 10.11 0.16
C VAL A 22 -10.30 11.05 1.37
N ASN A 23 -9.54 12.16 1.35
CA ASN A 23 -9.80 13.33 2.19
C ASN A 23 -10.82 14.25 1.52
N LYS A 24 -11.69 14.87 2.33
CA LYS A 24 -12.84 15.68 1.91
C LYS A 24 -12.46 16.78 0.89
N PRO A 25 -12.94 16.76 -0.36
CA PRO A 25 -12.73 17.87 -1.29
C PRO A 25 -13.63 19.05 -0.90
N LYS A 26 -13.13 20.29 -1.05
CA LYS A 26 -14.00 21.48 -1.12
C LYS A 26 -14.79 21.42 -2.44
N PRO A 27 -16.07 21.82 -2.47
CA PRO A 27 -16.82 21.90 -3.73
C PRO A 27 -16.13 22.92 -4.65
N ASN A 28 -15.54 22.44 -5.74
CA ASN A 28 -15.00 23.30 -6.79
C ASN A 28 -16.15 23.94 -7.55
N ALA A 29 -15.99 25.23 -7.88
CA ALA A 29 -16.83 25.90 -8.86
C ALA A 29 -16.66 25.23 -10.23
N HIS A 30 -17.77 24.98 -10.92
CA HIS A 30 -17.73 24.37 -12.25
C HIS A 30 -17.05 25.26 -13.29
N ALA A 31 -16.39 24.60 -14.24
CA ALA A 31 -15.93 25.17 -15.49
C ALA A 31 -17.13 25.72 -16.31
N PRO A 32 -16.94 26.81 -17.06
CA PRO A 32 -17.99 27.43 -17.85
C PRO A 32 -18.50 26.52 -18.96
N ILE A 33 -19.80 26.60 -19.23
CA ILE A 33 -20.51 25.83 -20.27
C ILE A 33 -20.05 26.29 -21.66
N PRO A 34 -19.64 25.38 -22.56
CA PRO A 34 -19.34 25.71 -23.96
C PRO A 34 -20.57 26.27 -24.70
N SER A 35 -20.38 27.30 -25.53
CA SER A 35 -21.42 28.11 -26.16
C SER A 35 -22.15 27.48 -27.37
N THR A 36 -22.11 26.15 -27.54
CA THR A 36 -22.57 25.48 -28.77
C THR A 36 -23.48 24.28 -28.55
N ILE A 37 -24.34 24.31 -27.54
CA ILE A 37 -25.31 23.23 -27.29
C ILE A 37 -26.75 23.71 -27.52
N ASN A 38 -27.55 22.92 -28.24
CA ASN A 38 -28.97 23.16 -28.45
C ASN A 38 -29.76 22.82 -27.17
N GLU A 39 -30.07 23.83 -26.35
CA GLU A 39 -30.94 23.68 -25.17
C GLU A 39 -32.40 23.41 -25.58
N ILE A 40 -33.05 22.47 -24.88
CA ILE A 40 -34.49 22.22 -25.01
C ILE A 40 -35.22 23.08 -23.98
N TRP A 41 -36.21 23.85 -24.42
CA TRP A 41 -36.97 24.75 -23.56
C TRP A 41 -38.41 24.28 -23.38
N LYS A 42 -38.90 24.31 -22.15
CA LYS A 42 -40.31 24.06 -21.81
C LYS A 42 -40.91 25.20 -21.02
N ILE A 43 -42.18 25.50 -21.29
CA ILE A 43 -42.95 26.44 -20.48
C ILE A 43 -43.17 25.82 -19.09
N VAL A 44 -43.03 26.63 -18.04
CA VAL A 44 -43.31 26.19 -16.68
C VAL A 44 -44.82 26.20 -16.44
N ASP A 45 -45.38 25.03 -16.17
CA ASP A 45 -46.81 24.86 -15.92
C ASP A 45 -47.28 25.65 -14.69
N GLY A 46 -48.54 26.12 -14.70
CA GLY A 46 -49.10 26.87 -13.57
C GLY A 46 -48.66 28.33 -13.47
N THR A 47 -48.08 28.90 -14.55
CA THR A 47 -47.51 30.27 -14.55
C THR A 47 -48.08 31.21 -15.62
N ASN A 48 -49.21 30.89 -16.24
CA ASN A 48 -49.76 31.65 -17.38
C ASN A 48 -48.74 31.86 -18.52
N GLN A 49 -47.88 30.87 -18.76
CA GLN A 49 -46.83 30.89 -19.79
C GLN A 49 -45.82 32.04 -19.67
N LYS A 50 -45.65 32.60 -18.46
CA LYS A 50 -44.72 33.71 -18.22
C LYS A 50 -43.27 33.26 -18.02
N TYR A 51 -43.02 31.96 -17.83
CA TYR A 51 -41.68 31.44 -17.58
C TYR A 51 -41.41 30.20 -18.41
N ARG A 52 -40.16 30.04 -18.83
CA ARG A 52 -39.67 28.81 -19.47
C ARG A 52 -38.35 28.40 -18.84
N ILE A 53 -38.12 27.10 -18.76
CA ILE A 53 -36.90 26.51 -18.22
C ILE A 53 -36.25 25.59 -19.24
N SER A 54 -34.92 25.62 -19.31
CA SER A 54 -34.17 24.70 -20.15
C SER A 54 -33.79 23.42 -19.44
N ASP A 55 -33.47 22.38 -20.20
CA ASP A 55 -32.86 21.15 -19.72
C ASP A 55 -31.47 21.36 -19.10
N TYR A 56 -30.87 22.55 -19.24
CA TYR A 56 -29.62 22.95 -18.57
C TYR A 56 -29.85 23.68 -17.24
N GLY A 57 -31.10 23.91 -16.85
CA GLY A 57 -31.44 24.62 -15.62
C GLY A 57 -31.39 26.15 -15.73
N THR A 58 -31.40 26.71 -16.94
CA THR A 58 -31.56 28.15 -17.15
C THR A 58 -33.05 28.50 -17.14
N LEU A 59 -33.46 29.46 -16.30
CA LEU A 59 -34.83 29.98 -16.25
C LEU A 59 -34.92 31.34 -16.93
N GLU A 60 -35.92 31.52 -17.79
CA GLU A 60 -36.25 32.79 -18.43
C GLU A 60 -37.69 33.23 -18.12
N SER A 61 -37.89 34.54 -18.03
CA SER A 61 -39.20 35.17 -17.90
C SER A 61 -39.58 35.89 -19.20
N TYR A 62 -40.85 35.82 -19.59
CA TYR A 62 -41.37 36.54 -20.75
C TYR A 62 -41.79 37.96 -20.34
N LYS A 63 -41.01 38.95 -20.78
CA LYS A 63 -41.26 40.37 -20.52
C LYS A 63 -41.17 41.14 -21.83
N THR A 64 -42.08 42.07 -22.04
CA THR A 64 -42.01 43.05 -23.16
C THR A 64 -41.77 42.42 -24.55
N GLY A 65 -42.31 41.23 -24.82
CA GLY A 65 -42.20 40.55 -26.12
C GLY A 65 -40.94 39.70 -26.32
N SER A 66 -40.09 39.56 -25.29
CA SER A 66 -38.87 38.75 -25.34
C SER A 66 -38.68 37.90 -24.09
N TRP A 67 -37.90 36.83 -24.22
CA TRP A 67 -37.46 36.01 -23.09
C TRP A 67 -36.18 36.60 -22.49
N GLU A 68 -36.16 36.75 -21.16
CA GLU A 68 -35.02 37.29 -20.42
C GLU A 68 -34.59 36.32 -19.31
N LYS A 69 -33.29 36.04 -19.23
CA LYS A 69 -32.68 35.18 -18.20
C LYS A 69 -32.86 35.74 -16.79
N MET A 70 -33.29 34.88 -15.88
CA MET A 70 -33.41 35.18 -14.46
C MET A 70 -32.14 34.82 -13.70
N ASN A 71 -31.83 35.61 -12.68
CA ASN A 71 -30.69 35.36 -11.79
C ASN A 71 -31.15 34.63 -10.51
N PRO A 72 -30.74 33.38 -10.29
CA PRO A 72 -31.08 32.66 -9.07
C PRO A 72 -30.27 33.10 -7.85
N THR A 73 -30.85 32.91 -6.68
CA THR A 73 -30.15 33.00 -5.39
C THR A 73 -29.74 31.61 -4.92
N THR A 74 -28.55 31.48 -4.33
CA THR A 74 -28.03 30.20 -3.82
C THR A 74 -28.21 30.10 -2.31
N THR A 75 -28.72 28.97 -1.82
CA THR A 75 -28.87 28.67 -0.39
C THR A 75 -27.53 28.33 0.27
N PRO A 76 -27.39 28.37 1.61
CA PRO A 76 -26.17 27.91 2.30
C PRO A 76 -25.81 26.44 2.02
N ALA A 77 -26.80 25.62 1.67
CA ALA A 77 -26.62 24.22 1.28
C ALA A 77 -26.26 24.04 -0.21
N GLY A 78 -26.15 25.13 -0.99
CA GLY A 78 -25.72 25.12 -2.39
C GLY A 78 -26.82 25.05 -3.44
N TYR A 79 -28.10 24.89 -3.05
CA TYR A 79 -29.22 24.83 -4.00
C TYR A 79 -29.62 26.20 -4.54
N MET A 80 -29.95 26.27 -5.83
CA MET A 80 -30.40 27.49 -6.51
C MET A 80 -31.92 27.65 -6.48
N MET A 81 -32.40 28.87 -6.21
CA MET A 81 -33.82 29.23 -6.15
C MET A 81 -34.14 30.53 -6.91
N VAL A 82 -35.37 30.61 -7.39
CA VAL A 82 -35.95 31.76 -8.11
C VAL A 82 -37.39 31.98 -7.66
N SER A 83 -37.79 33.25 -7.54
CA SER A 83 -39.17 33.60 -7.24
C SER A 83 -39.96 33.77 -8.53
N ILE A 84 -40.98 32.93 -8.74
CA ILE A 84 -41.87 32.98 -9.91
C ILE A 84 -43.30 33.29 -9.50
N GLN A 85 -44.05 33.89 -10.42
CA GLN A 85 -45.47 34.20 -10.21
C GLN A 85 -46.34 33.03 -10.69
N HIS A 86 -47.21 32.54 -9.83
CA HIS A 86 -48.20 31.50 -10.15
C HIS A 86 -49.49 32.11 -10.75
N GLU A 87 -50.36 31.26 -11.28
CA GLU A 87 -51.65 31.63 -11.89
C GLU A 87 -52.55 32.50 -11.00
N ASN A 88 -52.52 32.26 -9.69
CA ASN A 88 -53.26 33.05 -8.69
C ASN A 88 -52.67 34.45 -8.43
N GLY A 89 -51.63 34.85 -9.15
CA GLY A 89 -50.97 36.15 -9.04
C GLY A 89 -49.93 36.23 -7.91
N VAL A 90 -49.79 35.20 -7.06
CA VAL A 90 -48.86 35.18 -5.92
C VAL A 90 -47.47 34.76 -6.39
N GLN A 91 -46.43 35.44 -5.89
CA GLN A 91 -45.04 35.05 -6.10
C GLN A 91 -44.56 34.10 -5.00
N ARG A 92 -43.91 33.00 -5.37
CA ARG A 92 -43.31 32.04 -4.41
C ARG A 92 -41.92 31.61 -4.88
N PRO A 93 -40.97 31.40 -3.95
CA PRO A 93 -39.68 30.84 -4.28
C PRO A 93 -39.83 29.37 -4.70
N ARG A 94 -39.12 28.99 -5.76
CA ARG A 94 -39.03 27.63 -6.28
C ARG A 94 -37.56 27.27 -6.52
N PHE A 95 -37.20 26.03 -6.23
CA PHE A 95 -35.88 25.49 -6.56
C PHE A 95 -35.78 25.23 -8.06
N ILE A 96 -34.63 25.54 -8.66
CA ILE A 96 -34.42 25.32 -10.09
C ILE A 96 -34.49 23.83 -10.43
N HIS A 97 -33.83 22.96 -9.68
CA HIS A 97 -33.89 21.51 -9.92
C HIS A 97 -35.32 20.93 -9.89
N HIS A 98 -36.21 21.48 -9.05
CA HIS A 98 -37.63 21.09 -9.05
C HIS A 98 -38.32 21.54 -10.33
N LEU A 99 -38.12 22.78 -10.76
CA LEU A 99 -38.73 23.28 -11.99
C LEU A 99 -38.27 22.50 -13.22
N VAL A 100 -37.01 22.08 -13.28
CA VAL A 100 -36.48 21.23 -14.35
C VAL A 100 -37.18 19.86 -14.32
N LEU A 101 -37.15 19.16 -13.19
CA LEU A 101 -37.75 17.82 -13.11
C LEU A 101 -39.27 17.83 -13.33
N GLU A 102 -39.98 18.81 -12.80
CA GLU A 102 -41.43 18.94 -13.01
C GLU A 102 -41.76 19.16 -14.50
N SER A 103 -41.00 20.02 -15.18
CA SER A 103 -41.26 20.35 -16.59
C SER A 103 -40.87 19.21 -17.55
N PHE A 104 -39.83 18.45 -17.22
CA PHE A 104 -39.28 17.43 -18.12
C PHE A 104 -39.69 16.00 -17.78
N ASN A 105 -39.81 15.66 -16.49
CA ASN A 105 -40.09 14.30 -15.99
C ASN A 105 -41.45 14.19 -15.30
N GLY A 106 -42.16 15.30 -15.09
CA GLY A 106 -43.46 15.35 -14.44
C GLY A 106 -43.38 15.55 -12.92
N LEU A 107 -44.56 15.63 -12.30
CA LEU A 107 -44.68 15.86 -10.86
C LEU A 107 -44.18 14.66 -10.06
N ARG A 108 -43.47 14.92 -8.96
CA ARG A 108 -43.00 13.91 -8.01
C ARG A 108 -44.16 13.23 -7.27
N ASN A 109 -43.97 11.98 -6.89
CA ASN A 109 -44.83 11.25 -5.95
C ASN A 109 -44.55 11.68 -4.49
N GLU A 110 -45.45 11.36 -3.54
CA GLU A 110 -45.34 11.81 -2.14
C GLU A 110 -44.04 11.37 -1.42
N ASN A 111 -43.45 10.25 -1.85
CA ASN A 111 -42.23 9.67 -1.26
C ASN A 111 -40.95 9.97 -2.04
N GLU A 112 -41.01 10.87 -3.03
CA GLU A 112 -39.88 11.21 -3.90
C GLU A 112 -39.25 12.55 -3.54
N GLU A 113 -37.93 12.59 -3.60
CA GLU A 113 -37.07 13.74 -3.44
C GLU A 113 -36.21 13.93 -4.69
N THR A 114 -35.70 15.15 -4.88
CA THR A 114 -34.75 15.42 -5.96
C THR A 114 -33.39 14.87 -5.61
N ARG A 115 -32.87 14.03 -6.50
CA ARG A 115 -31.52 13.49 -6.43
C ARG A 115 -30.63 14.19 -7.45
N HIS A 116 -29.45 14.62 -7.00
CA HIS A 116 -28.39 15.13 -7.86
C HIS A 116 -27.35 14.02 -8.04
N LEU A 117 -27.29 13.44 -9.24
CA LEU A 117 -26.53 12.22 -9.53
C LEU A 117 -25.01 12.40 -9.43
N ASN A 118 -24.51 13.63 -9.33
CA ASN A 118 -23.12 13.97 -9.09
C ASN A 118 -22.85 14.54 -7.68
N GLY A 119 -23.88 14.62 -6.83
CA GLY A 119 -23.80 15.18 -5.49
C GLY A 119 -23.57 16.70 -5.43
N ASN A 120 -23.60 17.43 -6.55
CA ASN A 120 -23.47 18.88 -6.60
C ASN A 120 -24.86 19.56 -6.66
N PRO A 121 -25.31 20.22 -5.57
CA PRO A 121 -26.62 20.88 -5.53
C PRO A 121 -26.76 22.11 -6.44
N ALA A 122 -25.65 22.58 -7.02
CA ALA A 122 -25.64 23.69 -7.98
C ALA A 122 -25.81 23.24 -9.43
N ASP A 123 -25.64 21.95 -9.73
CA ASP A 123 -25.75 21.41 -11.09
C ASP A 123 -27.18 20.95 -11.39
N ASN A 124 -27.98 21.89 -11.92
CA ASN A 124 -29.40 21.71 -12.19
C ASN A 124 -29.71 21.18 -13.61
N ARG A 125 -28.73 20.59 -14.31
CA ARG A 125 -28.96 19.99 -15.64
C ARG A 125 -29.84 18.76 -15.52
N LEU A 126 -30.79 18.58 -16.44
CA LEU A 126 -31.73 17.46 -16.44
C LEU A 126 -31.04 16.10 -16.39
N LEU A 127 -29.93 15.94 -17.13
CA LEU A 127 -29.10 14.73 -17.14
C LEU A 127 -28.51 14.38 -15.76
N ASN A 128 -28.44 15.35 -14.85
CA ASN A 128 -27.92 15.19 -13.49
C ASN A 128 -29.04 15.09 -12.44
N LEU A 129 -30.31 15.21 -12.83
CA LEU A 129 -31.44 15.26 -11.91
C LEU A 129 -32.38 14.08 -12.13
N VAL A 130 -32.87 13.51 -11.03
CA VAL A 130 -33.93 12.50 -11.07
C VAL A 130 -34.80 12.55 -9.81
N TRP A 131 -36.07 12.15 -9.91
CA TRP A 131 -36.89 11.85 -8.74
C TRP A 131 -36.49 10.48 -8.16
N GLY A 132 -36.39 10.37 -6.85
CA GLY A 132 -36.22 9.07 -6.20
C GLY A 132 -36.49 9.12 -4.71
N THR A 133 -36.49 7.96 -4.06
CA THR A 133 -36.83 7.83 -2.65
C THR A 133 -35.75 8.44 -1.74
N THR A 134 -36.13 8.80 -0.50
CA THR A 134 -35.18 9.26 0.53
C THR A 134 -34.04 8.24 0.78
N ARG A 135 -34.31 6.94 0.63
CA ARG A 135 -33.29 5.89 0.73
C ARG A 135 -32.28 5.98 -0.42
N GLU A 136 -32.75 6.10 -1.65
CA GLU A 136 -31.84 6.21 -2.80
C GLU A 136 -31.05 7.52 -2.78
N ASN A 137 -31.64 8.61 -2.27
CA ASN A 137 -30.92 9.87 -2.02
C ASN A 137 -29.87 9.71 -0.92
N ALA A 138 -30.15 8.92 0.12
CA ALA A 138 -29.14 8.57 1.14
C ALA A 138 -28.03 7.69 0.56
N ASP A 139 -28.36 6.73 -0.32
CA ASP A 139 -27.40 5.90 -1.04
C ASP A 139 -26.54 6.74 -2.00
N ASP A 140 -27.10 7.75 -2.65
CA ASP A 140 -26.33 8.73 -3.45
C ASP A 140 -25.37 9.53 -2.58
N ARG A 141 -25.76 9.94 -1.36
CA ARG A 141 -24.85 10.62 -0.42
C ARG A 141 -23.69 9.72 0.01
N VAL A 142 -23.93 8.41 0.10
CA VAL A 142 -22.88 7.40 0.31
C VAL A 142 -22.00 7.31 -0.94
N LYS A 143 -22.60 7.17 -2.13
CA LYS A 143 -21.93 7.10 -3.44
C LYS A 143 -21.05 8.33 -3.73
N HIS A 144 -21.48 9.52 -3.30
CA HIS A 144 -20.76 10.79 -3.49
C HIS A 144 -19.76 11.09 -2.37
N LYS A 145 -19.44 10.11 -1.51
CA LYS A 145 -18.41 10.24 -0.48
C LYS A 145 -18.67 11.40 0.50
N GLN A 146 -19.95 11.76 0.72
CA GLN A 146 -20.37 12.86 1.61
C GLN A 146 -20.64 12.41 3.07
N THR A 147 -20.22 11.19 3.42
CA THR A 147 -20.38 10.62 4.78
C THR A 147 -19.18 10.95 5.68
N THR A 148 -19.39 11.00 7.00
CA THR A 148 -18.38 11.39 7.99
C THR A 148 -17.50 10.24 8.51
N LYS A 149 -17.57 9.04 7.92
CA LYS A 149 -16.79 7.88 8.38
C LYS A 149 -15.71 7.51 7.36
N ASN A 150 -14.45 7.57 7.80
CA ASN A 150 -13.29 7.09 7.03
C ASN A 150 -13.52 5.64 6.58
N ARG A 151 -13.53 5.40 5.26
CA ARG A 151 -13.56 4.06 4.69
C ARG A 151 -12.69 3.98 3.44
N ILE A 152 -12.14 2.79 3.22
CA ILE A 152 -11.52 2.37 1.96
C ILE A 152 -12.65 1.95 1.02
N ASP A 153 -12.72 2.56 -0.16
CA ASP A 153 -13.69 2.24 -1.20
C ASP A 153 -13.04 1.46 -2.34
N PHE A 154 -13.83 0.57 -2.94
CA PHE A 154 -13.48 -0.22 -4.11
C PHE A 154 -14.46 0.12 -5.23
N GLU A 155 -13.95 0.48 -6.40
CA GLU A 155 -14.78 0.84 -7.57
C GLU A 155 -14.79 -0.30 -8.60
N ASP A 156 -15.93 -0.49 -9.27
CA ASP A 156 -16.13 -1.51 -10.31
C ASP A 156 -15.74 -0.96 -11.69
N ILE A 157 -15.06 -1.75 -12.51
CA ILE A 157 -14.72 -1.38 -13.89
C ILE A 157 -16.00 -1.44 -14.74
N ILE A 158 -16.41 -0.29 -15.28
CA ILE A 158 -17.70 -0.11 -15.97
C ILE A 158 -17.59 -0.44 -17.47
N ASN A 159 -16.44 -0.19 -18.08
CA ASN A 159 -16.18 -0.49 -19.50
C ASN A 159 -14.66 -0.52 -19.76
N ILE A 160 -14.23 -1.32 -20.74
CA ILE A 160 -12.88 -1.30 -21.31
C ILE A 160 -13.09 -1.10 -22.82
N GLU A 161 -12.62 0.02 -23.35
CA GLU A 161 -12.74 0.35 -24.77
C GLU A 161 -11.36 0.30 -25.43
N LEU A 162 -11.26 -0.42 -26.55
CA LEU A 162 -10.06 -0.44 -27.38
C LEU A 162 -9.99 0.88 -28.16
N ILE A 163 -9.06 1.77 -27.79
CA ILE A 163 -8.94 3.12 -28.36
C ILE A 163 -8.25 3.12 -29.75
N GLY A 164 -7.86 1.94 -30.26
CA GLY A 164 -7.13 1.79 -31.53
C GLY A 164 -5.61 1.96 -31.36
N GLU A 165 -4.86 1.56 -32.39
CA GLU A 165 -3.40 1.71 -32.43
C GLU A 165 -3.06 3.14 -32.88
N GLU A 166 -2.73 4.01 -31.93
CA GLU A 166 -2.07 5.28 -32.21
C GLU A 166 -0.55 5.09 -32.12
N GLU A 167 0.22 5.76 -32.97
CA GLU A 167 1.67 5.86 -32.78
C GLU A 167 1.95 6.64 -31.49
N VAL A 168 2.20 5.89 -30.42
CA VAL A 168 2.82 6.40 -29.21
C VAL A 168 4.34 6.41 -29.42
N PHE A 169 4.98 7.54 -29.10
CA PHE A 169 6.43 7.62 -29.13
C PHE A 169 7.00 6.75 -28.00
N ASP A 170 7.58 5.63 -28.41
CA ASP A 170 8.38 4.79 -27.54
C ASP A 170 9.69 5.50 -27.21
N LEU A 171 9.99 5.66 -25.92
CA LEU A 171 11.34 5.96 -25.47
C LEU A 171 11.98 4.61 -25.10
N GLU A 172 12.53 3.97 -26.12
CA GLU A 172 13.38 2.80 -25.95
C GLU A 172 14.79 3.27 -25.56
N VAL A 173 15.32 2.73 -24.45
CA VAL A 173 16.73 2.87 -24.13
C VAL A 173 17.40 1.59 -24.59
N GLU A 174 18.38 1.72 -25.49
CA GLU A 174 19.19 0.58 -25.92
C GLU A 174 19.87 -0.05 -24.69
N SER A 175 19.83 -1.39 -24.63
CA SER A 175 20.39 -2.29 -23.60
C SER A 175 21.46 -1.69 -22.66
N PRO A 176 21.36 -1.92 -21.32
CA PRO A 176 20.83 -3.14 -20.70
C PRO A 176 19.63 -2.99 -19.76
N PHE A 177 18.80 -1.94 -19.86
CA PHE A 177 17.66 -1.76 -18.95
C PHE A 177 16.30 -1.75 -19.66
N HIS A 178 15.40 -2.62 -19.20
CA HIS A 178 14.05 -2.76 -19.73
C HIS A 178 13.05 -1.94 -18.90
N ASN A 179 12.35 -1.01 -19.56
CA ASN A 179 11.12 -0.45 -19.02
C ASN A 179 9.96 -1.43 -19.28
N PHE A 180 9.08 -1.62 -18.30
CA PHE A 180 7.82 -2.35 -18.49
C PHE A 180 6.66 -1.37 -18.68
N LEU A 181 5.90 -1.59 -19.75
CA LEU A 181 4.59 -1.03 -20.03
C LEU A 181 3.51 -1.98 -19.50
N ALA A 182 2.56 -1.47 -18.73
CA ALA A 182 1.34 -2.19 -18.38
C ALA A 182 0.15 -1.40 -18.92
N ASP A 183 -0.54 -1.96 -19.92
CA ASP A 183 -1.77 -1.40 -20.50
C ASP A 183 -1.60 0.07 -20.97
N GLY A 184 -0.50 0.36 -21.67
CA GLY A 184 -0.18 1.70 -22.17
C GLY A 184 0.31 2.71 -21.11
N PHE A 185 0.40 2.31 -19.85
CA PHE A 185 0.98 3.13 -18.78
C PHE A 185 2.41 2.69 -18.46
N VAL A 186 3.32 3.67 -18.34
CA VAL A 186 4.59 3.46 -17.67
C VAL A 186 4.30 3.30 -16.18
N VAL A 187 4.33 2.07 -15.69
CA VAL A 187 4.09 1.77 -14.27
C VAL A 187 5.29 2.27 -13.46
N HIS A 188 5.18 3.35 -12.69
CA HIS A 188 6.23 3.75 -11.77
C HIS A 188 6.04 3.06 -10.41
N ASN A 189 7.14 2.75 -9.72
CA ASN A 189 7.13 2.07 -8.42
C ASN A 189 6.52 0.66 -8.45
N SER A 190 6.98 -0.18 -9.38
CA SER A 190 6.54 -1.58 -9.55
C SER A 190 7.56 -2.56 -8.95
N ILE A 191 7.06 -3.62 -8.32
CA ILE A 191 7.86 -4.71 -7.77
C ILE A 191 7.41 -6.01 -8.43
N ASN A 192 8.35 -6.84 -8.87
CA ASN A 192 8.10 -8.21 -9.28
C ASN A 192 9.05 -9.14 -8.51
N GLU A 193 8.49 -10.07 -7.74
CA GLU A 193 9.24 -10.91 -6.81
C GLU A 193 9.19 -12.39 -7.24
N TYR A 194 10.30 -13.09 -7.00
CA TYR A 194 10.40 -14.53 -7.12
C TYR A 194 9.31 -15.23 -6.29
N SER A 195 8.53 -16.09 -6.94
CA SER A 195 7.37 -16.71 -6.30
C SER A 195 7.62 -18.18 -5.98
N GLY A 196 7.78 -18.48 -4.69
CA GLY A 196 7.80 -19.86 -4.19
C GLY A 196 6.48 -20.63 -4.39
N ARG A 197 5.46 -20.06 -5.04
CA ARG A 197 4.22 -20.78 -5.45
C ARG A 197 4.45 -21.58 -6.72
N TYR A 198 5.24 -21.02 -7.61
CA TYR A 198 5.50 -21.58 -8.93
C TYR A 198 6.86 -22.29 -8.96
N SER A 199 7.83 -21.78 -8.20
CA SER A 199 9.21 -22.26 -8.22
C SER A 199 9.64 -22.90 -6.90
N VAL A 200 10.66 -23.77 -6.97
CA VAL A 200 11.30 -24.36 -5.78
C VAL A 200 12.27 -23.34 -5.20
N ILE A 201 12.25 -23.12 -3.89
CA ILE A 201 13.15 -22.16 -3.24
C ILE A 201 14.53 -22.82 -3.05
N GLU A 202 15.58 -22.06 -3.35
CA GLU A 202 16.97 -22.48 -3.19
C GLU A 202 17.36 -22.53 -1.70
N ASP A 203 18.38 -23.34 -1.39
CA ASP A 203 18.95 -23.43 -0.04
C ASP A 203 19.92 -22.26 0.19
N ASP A 204 19.35 -21.06 0.24
CA ASP A 204 20.11 -19.82 0.43
C ASP A 204 19.42 -18.97 1.51
N MET A 205 20.07 -18.87 2.67
CA MET A 205 19.58 -18.12 3.82
C MET A 205 20.63 -17.13 4.32
N TYR A 206 20.16 -15.95 4.74
CA TYR A 206 21.01 -14.95 5.36
C TYR A 206 21.57 -15.44 6.70
N MET A 207 22.90 -15.53 6.77
CA MET A 207 23.67 -15.77 7.99
C MET A 207 24.47 -14.52 8.35
N PRO A 208 24.27 -13.93 9.55
CA PRO A 208 24.96 -12.71 9.94
C PRO A 208 26.41 -12.98 10.35
N ASP A 209 27.32 -12.13 9.87
CA ASP A 209 28.71 -12.08 10.32
C ASP A 209 28.82 -11.77 11.83
N PRO A 210 29.96 -12.09 12.48
CA PRO A 210 30.16 -11.82 13.91
C PRO A 210 29.88 -10.37 14.31
N GLU A 211 30.29 -9.42 13.48
CA GLU A 211 30.11 -7.97 13.68
C GLU A 211 28.64 -7.52 13.57
N HIS A 212 27.74 -8.40 13.14
CA HIS A 212 26.33 -8.11 12.91
C HIS A 212 25.42 -8.95 13.82
N MET A 213 25.96 -9.93 14.53
CA MET A 213 25.24 -10.69 15.54
C MET A 213 25.39 -10.06 16.93
N MET A 214 24.64 -8.98 17.16
CA MET A 214 24.72 -8.17 18.38
C MET A 214 23.43 -8.25 19.22
N PRO A 215 23.49 -7.99 20.54
CA PRO A 215 22.31 -7.89 21.40
C PRO A 215 21.33 -6.80 20.95
N GLN A 216 20.10 -6.85 21.45
CA GLN A 216 19.07 -5.85 21.18
C GLN A 216 19.43 -4.50 21.82
N ALA A 217 19.31 -3.40 21.09
CA ALA A 217 19.46 -2.06 21.65
C ALA A 217 18.32 -1.71 22.64
N LEU A 218 18.64 -0.95 23.70
CA LEU A 218 17.69 -0.56 24.75
C LEU A 218 16.78 0.60 24.34
N ASP A 219 17.31 1.52 23.55
CA ASP A 219 16.66 2.74 23.06
C ASP A 219 16.01 2.52 21.68
N ASN A 220 16.62 1.68 20.84
CA ASN A 220 16.09 1.32 19.53
C ASN A 220 15.60 -0.13 19.46
N LYS A 221 14.27 -0.32 19.48
CA LYS A 221 13.64 -1.65 19.34
C LYS A 221 13.87 -2.34 17.99
N GLN A 222 14.30 -1.60 16.97
CA GLN A 222 14.63 -2.12 15.64
C GLN A 222 16.14 -2.28 15.42
N GLY A 223 16.94 -1.86 16.39
CA GLY A 223 18.40 -1.79 16.29
C GLY A 223 19.14 -2.77 17.19
N ARG A 224 20.44 -2.85 16.97
CA ARG A 224 21.39 -3.64 17.74
C ARG A 224 22.15 -2.73 18.71
N SER A 225 22.53 -3.26 19.87
CA SER A 225 23.45 -2.57 20.77
C SER A 225 24.86 -2.54 20.17
N SER A 226 25.76 -1.75 20.77
CA SER A 226 27.18 -1.74 20.41
C SER A 226 27.99 -2.83 21.12
N ASP A 227 27.34 -3.68 21.93
CA ASP A 227 28.03 -4.73 22.67
C ASP A 227 28.24 -5.95 21.76
N GLU A 228 29.46 -6.46 21.72
CA GLU A 228 29.76 -7.67 20.96
C GLU A 228 29.46 -8.94 21.77
N LEU A 229 29.03 -9.99 21.08
CA LEU A 229 29.02 -11.33 21.67
C LEU A 229 30.46 -11.82 21.81
N ASN A 230 30.75 -12.52 22.91
CA ASN A 230 32.00 -13.29 22.97
C ASN A 230 31.98 -14.46 21.98
N ASP A 231 33.16 -14.96 21.61
CA ASP A 231 33.33 -16.05 20.64
C ASP A 231 32.47 -17.28 20.92
N GLN A 232 32.34 -17.68 22.18
CA GLN A 232 31.57 -18.86 22.56
C GLN A 232 30.08 -18.64 22.30
N ASN A 233 29.55 -17.49 22.70
CA ASN A 233 28.14 -17.15 22.51
C ASN A 233 27.81 -16.99 21.02
N TYR A 234 28.68 -16.32 20.25
CA TYR A 234 28.51 -16.22 18.79
C TYR A 234 28.44 -17.60 18.14
N LYS A 235 29.41 -18.49 18.42
CA LYS A 235 29.42 -19.85 17.86
C LYS A 235 28.19 -20.65 18.25
N ALA A 236 27.71 -20.51 19.48
CA ALA A 236 26.50 -21.18 19.95
C ALA A 236 25.25 -20.68 19.20
N CYS A 237 25.12 -19.36 19.01
CA CYS A 237 24.05 -18.76 18.22
C CYS A 237 24.12 -19.17 16.75
N TRP A 238 25.30 -19.11 16.14
CA TRP A 238 25.55 -19.58 14.77
C TRP A 238 25.07 -21.02 14.58
N THR A 239 25.58 -21.93 15.41
CA THR A 239 25.22 -23.36 15.35
C THR A 239 23.71 -23.57 15.47
N ALA A 240 23.04 -22.82 16.35
CA ALA A 240 21.60 -22.94 16.53
C ALA A 240 20.82 -22.45 15.29
N ILE A 241 21.25 -21.35 14.66
CA ILE A 241 20.63 -20.81 13.45
C ILE A 241 20.85 -21.76 12.27
N GLU A 242 22.10 -22.17 12.05
CA GLU A 242 22.51 -23.08 10.97
C GLU A 242 21.72 -24.39 11.03
N GLN A 243 21.71 -25.08 12.18
CA GLN A 243 20.93 -26.31 12.35
C GLN A 243 19.44 -26.09 12.09
N THR A 244 18.88 -24.96 12.52
CA THR A 244 17.47 -24.65 12.29
C THR A 244 17.16 -24.47 10.80
N PHE A 245 18.07 -23.83 10.07
CA PHE A 245 17.91 -23.60 8.63
C PHE A 245 18.04 -24.90 7.84
N GLU A 246 19.04 -25.72 8.16
CA GLU A 246 19.21 -27.06 7.57
C GLU A 246 17.98 -27.94 7.81
N ASP A 247 17.49 -28.02 9.05
CA ASP A 247 16.29 -28.79 9.40
C ASP A 247 15.04 -28.28 8.66
N SER A 248 14.90 -26.96 8.55
CA SER A 248 13.77 -26.32 7.85
C SER A 248 13.81 -26.61 6.36
N TYR A 249 14.98 -26.56 5.73
CA TYR A 249 15.15 -26.85 4.31
C TYR A 249 14.98 -28.34 4.01
N ALA A 250 15.54 -29.22 4.83
CA ALA A 250 15.31 -30.66 4.74
C ALA A 250 13.82 -30.99 4.88
N THR A 251 13.12 -30.33 5.81
CA THR A 251 11.66 -30.45 5.96
C THR A 251 10.92 -29.95 4.71
N TYR A 252 11.32 -28.81 4.15
CA TYR A 252 10.76 -28.30 2.91
C TYR A 252 10.89 -29.31 1.76
N LYS A 253 12.10 -29.87 1.56
CA LYS A 253 12.36 -30.91 0.54
C LYS A 253 11.52 -32.16 0.78
N HIS A 254 11.40 -32.61 2.03
CA HIS A 254 10.57 -33.77 2.40
C HIS A 254 9.10 -33.55 2.08
N LEU A 255 8.59 -32.34 2.32
CA LEU A 255 7.21 -31.97 2.00
C LEU A 255 6.95 -31.88 0.49
N LEU A 256 7.96 -31.59 -0.33
CA LEU A 256 7.82 -31.60 -1.79
C LEU A 256 7.66 -33.02 -2.37
N GLY A 257 7.94 -34.07 -1.60
CA GLY A 257 7.84 -35.45 -2.05
C GLY A 257 9.03 -35.85 -2.93
N LYS A 258 8.76 -36.61 -4.00
CA LYS A 258 9.79 -37.12 -4.90
C LYS A 258 10.37 -36.01 -5.77
N ASP A 259 11.68 -36.05 -5.96
CA ASP A 259 12.37 -35.20 -6.94
C ASP A 259 12.11 -35.64 -8.39
N GLU A 260 12.71 -34.93 -9.35
CA GLU A 260 12.55 -35.20 -10.78
C GLU A 260 13.07 -36.59 -11.19
N ASP A 261 14.00 -37.16 -10.41
CA ASP A 261 14.56 -38.49 -10.60
C ASP A 261 13.73 -39.58 -9.89
N GLY A 262 12.67 -39.20 -9.17
CA GLY A 262 11.77 -40.10 -8.46
C GLY A 262 12.27 -40.51 -7.07
N ASN A 263 13.32 -39.88 -6.56
CA ASN A 263 13.87 -40.15 -5.23
C ASN A 263 13.12 -39.33 -4.18
N MET A 264 12.76 -39.97 -3.07
CA MET A 264 12.29 -39.25 -1.88
C MET A 264 13.48 -38.61 -1.19
N SER A 265 13.31 -37.37 -0.72
CA SER A 265 14.31 -36.79 0.17
C SER A 265 14.37 -37.54 1.50
N GLU A 266 15.53 -37.51 2.14
CA GLU A 266 15.70 -38.09 3.47
C GLU A 266 14.73 -37.47 4.49
N LEU A 267 14.48 -38.23 5.56
CA LEU A 267 13.67 -37.76 6.67
C LEU A 267 14.46 -36.66 7.41
N PRO A 268 13.88 -35.46 7.63
CA PRO A 268 14.54 -34.39 8.35
C PRO A 268 15.04 -34.84 9.72
N ASP A 269 16.20 -34.33 10.15
CA ASP A 269 16.87 -34.77 11.37
C ASP A 269 15.97 -34.68 12.60
N ILE A 270 15.17 -33.62 12.71
CA ILE A 270 14.21 -33.46 13.81
C ILE A 270 13.18 -34.61 13.88
N LEU A 271 12.71 -35.09 12.72
CA LEU A 271 11.78 -36.22 12.64
C LEU A 271 12.51 -37.56 12.87
N LEU A 272 13.75 -37.69 12.37
CA LEU A 272 14.57 -38.86 12.58
C LEU A 272 14.94 -39.04 14.06
N GLN A 273 15.31 -37.97 14.76
CA GLN A 273 15.60 -37.98 16.18
C GLN A 273 14.36 -38.36 17.00
N ARG A 274 13.19 -37.80 16.65
CA ARG A 274 11.92 -38.16 17.29
C ARG A 274 11.56 -39.62 17.06
N LYS A 275 11.76 -40.13 15.84
CA LYS A 275 11.58 -41.54 15.51
C LYS A 275 12.46 -42.44 16.38
N LYS A 276 13.76 -42.18 16.42
CA LYS A 276 14.73 -42.94 17.24
C LYS A 276 14.38 -42.93 18.72
N PHE A 277 13.98 -41.78 19.26
CA PHE A 277 13.55 -41.67 20.65
C PHE A 277 12.34 -42.58 20.97
N LEU A 278 11.36 -42.63 20.07
CA LEU A 278 10.18 -43.47 20.23
C LEU A 278 10.52 -44.97 20.11
N GLU A 279 11.39 -45.33 19.18
CA GLU A 279 11.91 -46.70 19.03
C GLU A 279 12.62 -47.16 20.31
N ASP A 280 13.53 -46.35 20.85
CA ASP A 280 14.23 -46.63 22.10
C ASP A 280 13.27 -46.77 23.28
N ALA A 281 12.25 -45.91 23.36
CA ALA A 281 11.25 -45.94 24.41
C ALA A 281 10.39 -47.22 24.34
N ALA A 282 10.00 -47.62 23.13
CA ALA A 282 9.25 -48.85 22.89
C ALA A 282 10.06 -50.09 23.27
N ILE A 283 11.32 -50.16 22.83
CA ILE A 283 12.25 -51.25 23.15
C ILE A 283 12.44 -51.34 24.67
N LYS A 284 12.73 -50.23 25.35
CA LYS A 284 12.85 -50.19 26.81
C LYS A 284 11.57 -50.64 27.52
N GLY A 285 10.40 -50.24 27.00
CA GLY A 285 9.10 -50.68 27.49
C GLY A 285 8.94 -52.20 27.39
N LEU A 286 9.33 -52.79 26.26
CA LEU A 286 9.28 -54.24 26.03
C LEU A 286 10.19 -55.01 26.98
N TRP A 287 11.44 -54.55 27.16
CA TRP A 287 12.38 -55.16 28.10
C TRP A 287 11.85 -55.13 29.54
N LYS A 288 11.23 -54.01 29.95
CA LYS A 288 10.61 -53.91 31.27
C LYS A 288 9.46 -54.92 31.43
N MET A 289 8.59 -55.06 30.43
CA MET A 289 7.50 -56.05 30.47
C MET A 289 8.04 -57.47 30.62
N ARG A 290 9.11 -57.80 29.89
CA ARG A 290 9.80 -59.09 30.00
C ARG A 290 10.38 -59.31 31.39
N ASP A 291 11.06 -58.32 31.95
CA ASP A 291 11.65 -58.44 33.29
C ASP A 291 10.57 -58.60 34.38
N ASP A 292 9.46 -57.87 34.25
CA ASP A 292 8.30 -58.00 35.14
C ASP A 292 7.64 -59.40 35.03
N ALA A 293 7.57 -59.98 33.83
CA ALA A 293 7.06 -61.34 33.60
C ALA A 293 7.98 -62.41 34.21
N MET A 294 9.28 -62.29 33.97
CA MET A 294 10.30 -63.17 34.58
C MET A 294 10.24 -63.12 36.11
N ALA A 295 10.00 -61.93 36.69
CA ALA A 295 9.83 -61.77 38.14
C ALA A 295 8.58 -62.46 38.69
N ARG A 296 7.54 -62.67 37.87
CA ARG A 296 6.34 -63.47 38.22
C ARG A 296 6.52 -64.97 37.98
N GLY A 297 7.68 -65.39 37.46
CA GLY A 297 7.95 -66.79 37.10
C GLY A 297 7.37 -67.20 35.74
N GLU A 298 6.98 -66.24 34.91
CA GLU A 298 6.55 -66.47 33.53
C GLU A 298 7.77 -66.43 32.60
N GLU A 299 7.91 -67.40 31.69
CA GLU A 299 8.94 -67.32 30.63
C GLU A 299 8.47 -66.39 29.51
N MET A 300 9.27 -65.36 29.21
CA MET A 300 9.04 -64.44 28.11
C MET A 300 10.35 -64.18 27.37
N GLU A 301 10.36 -64.53 26.09
CA GLU A 301 11.45 -64.23 25.15
C GLU A 301 11.03 -63.06 24.25
N ILE A 302 11.94 -62.14 23.96
CA ILE A 302 11.68 -61.01 23.07
C ILE A 302 12.03 -61.42 21.65
N THR A 303 11.06 -61.33 20.74
CA THR A 303 11.24 -61.58 19.31
C THR A 303 11.27 -60.27 18.51
N ASP A 304 11.80 -60.32 17.29
CA ASP A 304 11.81 -59.16 16.38
C ASP A 304 10.39 -58.70 16.01
N GLU A 305 9.43 -59.63 15.97
CA GLU A 305 8.01 -59.34 15.76
C GLU A 305 7.44 -58.52 16.93
N MET A 306 7.71 -58.93 18.17
CA MET A 306 7.28 -58.19 19.37
C MET A 306 7.92 -56.80 19.45
N ILE A 307 9.18 -56.66 19.02
CA ILE A 307 9.85 -55.35 18.93
C ILE A 307 9.11 -54.47 17.91
N SER A 308 8.84 -55.00 16.72
CA SER A 308 8.16 -54.28 15.64
C SER A 308 6.74 -53.85 16.00
N GLU A 309 5.97 -54.75 16.62
CA GLU A 309 4.63 -54.46 17.14
C GLU A 309 4.70 -53.39 18.23
N LYS A 310 5.65 -53.50 19.16
CA LYS A 310 5.77 -52.55 20.26
C LYS A 310 6.15 -51.14 19.79
N ILE A 311 7.05 -51.05 18.81
CA ILE A 311 7.41 -49.79 18.16
C ILE A 311 6.18 -49.19 17.48
N SER A 312 5.42 -50.00 16.72
CA SER A 312 4.22 -49.55 16.01
C SER A 312 3.15 -49.03 16.97
N GLU A 313 2.88 -49.76 18.06
CA GLU A 313 1.97 -49.36 19.14
C GLU A 313 2.38 -48.02 19.75
N TYR A 314 3.67 -47.84 20.04
CA TYR A 314 4.20 -46.60 20.62
C TYR A 314 4.09 -45.41 19.65
N MET A 315 4.44 -45.61 18.37
CA MET A 315 4.31 -44.56 17.36
C MET A 315 2.86 -44.12 17.20
N GLU A 316 1.92 -45.06 17.11
CA GLU A 316 0.49 -44.77 17.00
C GLU A 316 -0.03 -44.04 18.24
N HIS A 317 0.32 -44.52 19.44
CA HIS A 317 -0.10 -43.88 20.69
C HIS A 317 0.44 -42.45 20.84
N GLN A 318 1.61 -42.15 20.27
CA GLN A 318 2.20 -40.81 20.29
C GLN A 318 1.80 -39.94 19.08
N GLY A 319 0.95 -40.46 18.19
CA GLY A 319 0.52 -39.78 16.97
C GLY A 319 1.66 -39.48 15.99
N PHE A 320 2.73 -40.27 16.02
CA PHE A 320 3.86 -40.13 15.11
C PHE A 320 3.60 -40.94 13.84
N ALA A 321 3.76 -40.29 12.68
CA ALA A 321 3.63 -40.93 11.38
C ALA A 321 4.69 -40.38 10.42
N THR A 322 5.12 -41.23 9.49
CA THR A 322 5.96 -40.84 8.35
C THR A 322 5.15 -40.97 7.07
N VAL A 323 5.59 -40.28 6.03
CA VAL A 323 5.02 -40.44 4.68
C VAL A 323 5.30 -41.85 4.15
N THR A 324 4.45 -42.30 3.25
CA THR A 324 4.56 -43.59 2.54
C THR A 324 5.28 -43.41 1.19
N ASP A 325 5.71 -44.51 0.57
CA ASP A 325 6.45 -44.49 -0.71
C ASP A 325 5.64 -43.90 -1.88
N ASP A 326 4.31 -43.84 -1.77
CA ASP A 326 3.40 -43.24 -2.75
C ASP A 326 3.11 -41.75 -2.47
N PHE A 327 3.71 -41.16 -1.44
CA PHE A 327 3.54 -39.75 -1.14
C PHE A 327 4.10 -38.87 -2.26
N ALA A 328 3.20 -38.18 -2.96
CA ALA A 328 3.52 -37.32 -4.09
C ALA A 328 4.03 -35.92 -3.69
N GLY A 329 4.09 -35.60 -2.40
CA GLY A 329 4.35 -34.24 -1.91
C GLY A 329 3.08 -33.40 -1.74
N ILE A 330 3.21 -32.31 -0.98
CA ILE A 330 2.20 -31.24 -0.92
C ILE A 330 2.55 -30.10 -1.90
N ALA A 331 1.56 -29.24 -2.19
CA ALA A 331 1.77 -28.10 -3.06
C ALA A 331 2.92 -27.20 -2.56
N LYS A 332 3.74 -26.66 -3.48
CA LYS A 332 4.88 -25.78 -3.16
C LYS A 332 4.51 -24.63 -2.22
N GLU A 333 3.29 -24.08 -2.36
CA GLU A 333 2.81 -23.02 -1.48
C GLU A 333 2.52 -23.40 -0.04
N LEU A 334 2.22 -24.68 0.19
CA LEU A 334 2.08 -25.25 1.52
C LEU A 334 3.44 -25.73 2.04
N ALA A 335 4.27 -26.34 1.20
CA ALA A 335 5.59 -26.81 1.59
C ALA A 335 6.48 -25.66 2.11
N ARG A 336 6.49 -24.50 1.42
CA ARG A 336 7.40 -23.40 1.77
C ARG A 336 7.10 -22.70 3.09
N ILE A 337 5.97 -22.97 3.76
CA ILE A 337 5.61 -22.26 5.00
C ILE A 337 6.57 -22.59 6.16
N VAL A 338 7.34 -23.67 6.03
CA VAL A 338 8.36 -24.08 7.00
C VAL A 338 9.69 -23.34 6.82
N LEU A 339 9.89 -22.65 5.69
CA LEU A 339 11.13 -21.93 5.43
C LEU A 339 11.18 -20.64 6.29
N PRO A 340 12.35 -20.30 6.84
CA PRO A 340 12.53 -19.11 7.66
C PRO A 340 12.44 -17.84 6.81
N VAL A 341 12.13 -16.71 7.45
CA VAL A 341 12.16 -15.38 6.82
C VAL A 341 13.56 -14.94 6.36
N ALA A 342 14.60 -15.66 6.77
CA ALA A 342 15.97 -15.46 6.35
C ALA A 342 16.27 -16.02 4.95
N ALA A 343 15.37 -16.83 4.38
CA ALA A 343 15.53 -17.34 3.02
C ALA A 343 15.60 -16.17 2.02
N TYR A 344 16.62 -16.18 1.16
CA TYR A 344 16.76 -15.17 0.13
C TYR A 344 15.63 -15.26 -0.89
N SER A 345 15.27 -14.08 -1.39
CA SER A 345 14.32 -13.89 -2.49
C SER A 345 14.94 -12.91 -3.46
N GLN A 346 14.48 -12.95 -4.70
CA GLN A 346 14.94 -12.07 -5.77
C GLN A 346 13.77 -11.21 -6.22
N MET A 347 14.00 -9.91 -6.39
CA MET A 347 12.98 -9.02 -6.92
C MET A 347 13.57 -8.03 -7.92
N TYR A 348 12.76 -7.71 -8.94
CA TYR A 348 12.94 -6.53 -9.75
C TYR A 348 12.16 -5.39 -9.10
N TRP A 349 12.85 -4.28 -8.82
CA TRP A 349 12.21 -3.06 -8.34
C TRP A 349 12.52 -1.90 -9.29
N LYS A 350 11.47 -1.21 -9.75
CA LYS A 350 11.56 -0.03 -10.59
C LYS A 350 10.92 1.15 -9.87
N SER A 351 11.66 2.23 -9.68
CA SER A 351 11.19 3.44 -9.01
C SER A 351 11.81 4.69 -9.66
N ASP A 352 11.13 5.84 -9.58
CA ASP A 352 11.71 7.10 -10.03
C ASP A 352 12.71 7.64 -8.99
N LEU A 353 13.60 8.54 -9.44
CA LEU A 353 14.70 9.04 -8.63
C LEU A 353 14.24 9.73 -7.33
N ARG A 354 13.11 10.45 -7.36
CA ARG A 354 12.58 11.12 -6.16
C ARG A 354 12.14 10.10 -5.11
N ASN A 355 11.44 9.06 -5.54
CA ASN A 355 11.01 7.99 -4.65
C ASN A 355 12.19 7.12 -4.17
N ILE A 356 13.22 6.92 -5.01
CA ILE A 356 14.47 6.28 -4.58
C ILE A 356 15.15 7.10 -3.49
N PHE A 357 15.32 8.40 -3.65
CA PHE A 357 15.90 9.25 -2.62
C PHE A 357 15.09 9.26 -1.32
N ASN A 358 13.76 9.32 -1.42
CA ASN A 358 12.91 9.21 -0.23
C ASN A 358 13.05 7.85 0.47
N PHE A 359 13.16 6.76 -0.31
CA PHE A 359 13.45 5.44 0.25
C PHE A 359 14.81 5.43 0.96
N ILE A 360 15.87 5.92 0.30
CA ILE A 360 17.22 5.96 0.87
C ILE A 360 17.23 6.77 2.17
N SER A 361 16.57 7.94 2.23
CA SER A 361 16.51 8.74 3.47
C SER A 361 15.84 8.00 4.63
N LEU A 362 14.84 7.15 4.36
CA LEU A 362 14.15 6.38 5.38
C LEU A 362 14.91 5.12 5.77
N ARG A 363 15.72 4.57 4.86
CA ARG A 363 16.38 3.27 5.02
C ARG A 363 17.83 3.35 5.43
N SER A 364 18.53 4.46 5.16
CA SER A 364 19.86 4.76 5.71
C SER A 364 19.78 5.41 7.11
N ASP A 365 18.58 5.64 7.66
CA ASP A 365 18.40 6.14 9.04
C ASP A 365 19.04 5.15 10.06
N PRO A 366 19.81 5.62 11.06
CA PRO A 366 20.41 4.77 12.08
C PRO A 366 19.42 3.87 12.84
N HIS A 367 18.14 4.25 12.91
CA HIS A 367 17.09 3.48 13.55
C HIS A 367 16.55 2.34 12.69
N ALA A 368 16.73 2.41 11.36
CA ALA A 368 16.35 1.32 10.46
C ALA A 368 17.20 0.08 10.73
N GLN A 369 16.70 -1.10 10.38
CA GLN A 369 17.44 -2.35 10.54
C GLN A 369 18.75 -2.34 9.71
N TYR A 370 19.81 -2.96 10.23
CA TYR A 370 21.13 -2.99 9.57
C TYR A 370 21.08 -3.54 8.14
N GLU A 371 20.35 -4.66 7.92
CA GLU A 371 20.28 -5.29 6.61
C GLU A 371 19.76 -4.33 5.54
N ILE A 372 18.66 -3.60 5.80
CA ILE A 372 18.09 -2.67 4.81
C ILE A 372 18.95 -1.42 4.60
N ARG A 373 19.71 -0.99 5.61
CA ARG A 373 20.71 0.09 5.46
C ARG A 373 21.77 -0.29 4.43
N THR A 374 22.28 -1.52 4.51
CA THR A 374 23.28 -2.03 3.57
C THR A 374 22.79 -1.99 2.12
N TYR A 375 21.53 -2.37 1.87
CA TYR A 375 20.91 -2.22 0.55
C TYR A 375 20.74 -0.76 0.14
N SER A 376 20.29 0.10 1.06
CA SER A 376 20.12 1.54 0.83
C SER A 376 21.43 2.22 0.41
N ASP A 377 22.52 1.91 1.11
CA ASP A 377 23.84 2.49 0.84
C ASP A 377 24.40 1.99 -0.49
N ALA A 378 24.25 0.69 -0.78
CA ALA A 378 24.62 0.12 -2.09
C ALA A 378 23.80 0.74 -3.24
N MET A 379 22.51 0.97 -3.03
CA MET A 379 21.67 1.66 -4.02
C MET A 379 22.14 3.08 -4.30
N LEU A 380 22.51 3.84 -3.27
CA LEU A 380 23.03 5.20 -3.43
C LEU A 380 24.33 5.19 -4.26
N GLU A 381 25.25 4.27 -3.95
CA GLU A 381 26.51 4.11 -4.70
C GLU A 381 26.29 3.70 -6.16
N LEU A 382 25.28 2.86 -6.44
CA LEU A 382 24.94 2.47 -7.80
C LEU A 382 24.38 3.63 -8.64
N ILE A 383 23.57 4.52 -8.05
CA ILE A 383 22.96 5.65 -8.78
C ILE A 383 23.90 6.86 -8.87
N ARG A 384 24.85 7.01 -7.93
CA ARG A 384 25.80 8.12 -7.87
C ARG A 384 26.54 8.40 -9.20
N PRO A 385 27.10 7.42 -9.93
CA PRO A 385 27.75 7.70 -11.21
C PRO A 385 26.77 8.12 -12.32
N ILE A 386 25.47 7.82 -12.19
CA ILE A 386 24.44 8.13 -13.20
C ILE A 386 23.91 9.56 -13.01
N VAL A 387 23.66 9.96 -11.75
CA VAL A 387 23.05 11.26 -11.39
C VAL A 387 23.83 12.00 -10.30
N PRO A 388 25.14 12.26 -10.48
CA PRO A 388 26.04 12.72 -9.42
C PRO A 388 25.60 14.02 -8.76
N TRP A 389 25.15 15.01 -9.53
CA TRP A 389 24.68 16.29 -8.99
C TRP A 389 23.38 16.18 -8.19
N ALA A 390 22.52 15.23 -8.57
CA ALA A 390 21.28 14.98 -7.83
C ALA A 390 21.59 14.26 -6.51
N CYS A 391 22.56 13.34 -6.51
CA CYS A 391 23.05 12.69 -5.29
C CYS A 391 23.70 13.70 -4.34
N GLU A 392 24.59 14.56 -4.85
CA GLU A 392 25.22 15.64 -4.06
C GLU A 392 24.15 16.55 -3.41
N ALA A 393 23.19 17.03 -4.21
CA ALA A 393 22.09 17.84 -3.67
C ALA A 393 21.21 17.06 -2.67
N PHE A 394 20.95 15.78 -2.92
CA PHE A 394 20.21 14.95 -1.97
C PHE A 394 20.97 14.79 -0.64
N GLU A 395 22.28 14.56 -0.69
CA GLU A 395 23.13 14.44 0.48
C GLU A 395 23.18 15.74 1.29
N ASP A 396 23.41 16.87 0.63
CA ASP A 396 23.57 18.17 1.27
C ASP A 396 22.28 18.72 1.86
N TYR A 397 21.16 18.58 1.15
CA TYR A 397 19.90 19.24 1.51
C TYR A 397 18.84 18.31 2.09
N SER A 398 19.04 16.99 2.06
CA SER A 398 18.07 16.02 2.57
C SER A 398 18.67 14.96 3.49
N LEU A 399 19.62 14.14 3.02
CA LEU A 399 20.12 12.98 3.77
C LEU A 399 20.92 13.39 5.01
N ASN A 400 21.87 14.33 4.84
CA ASN A 400 22.72 14.83 5.92
C ASN A 400 22.18 16.13 6.54
N ALA A 401 20.98 16.55 6.12
CA ALA A 401 20.33 17.76 6.61
C ALA A 401 19.35 17.44 7.73
N SER A 402 19.30 18.29 8.75
CA SER A 402 18.29 18.21 9.81
C SER A 402 17.21 19.27 9.62
N GLY A 403 15.96 18.83 9.66
CA GLY A 403 14.81 19.74 9.78
C GLY A 403 14.72 20.32 11.18
N LEU A 404 14.47 21.63 11.29
CA LEU A 404 14.12 22.27 12.56
C LEU A 404 12.61 22.46 12.62
N SER A 405 11.99 22.00 13.71
CA SER A 405 10.60 22.36 14.03
C SER A 405 10.47 23.87 14.22
N ALA A 406 9.24 24.39 14.15
CA ALA A 406 8.99 25.80 14.36
C ALA A 406 9.49 26.30 15.73
N MET A 407 9.48 25.43 16.75
CA MET A 407 9.90 25.75 18.12
C MET A 407 11.43 25.81 18.21
N GLU A 408 12.11 24.81 17.65
CA GLU A 408 13.58 24.77 17.56
C GLU A 408 14.11 25.95 16.74
N LEU A 409 13.49 26.24 15.60
CA LEU A 409 13.85 27.40 14.79
C LEU A 409 13.66 28.72 15.56
N GLY A 410 12.59 28.85 16.35
CA GLY A 410 12.37 30.01 17.20
C GLY A 410 13.50 30.20 18.23
N VAL A 411 13.84 29.14 18.97
CA VAL A 411 14.95 29.17 19.94
C VAL A 411 16.28 29.51 19.26
N MET A 412 16.55 28.93 18.09
CA MET A 412 17.77 29.23 17.33
C MET A 412 17.83 30.70 16.89
N LYS A 413 16.70 31.28 16.46
CA LYS A 413 16.62 32.71 16.12
C LYS A 413 16.91 33.59 17.34
N ASP A 414 16.37 33.25 18.50
CA ASP A 414 16.60 34.00 19.74
C ASP A 414 18.08 33.93 20.16
N ILE A 415 18.70 32.75 20.09
CA ILE A 415 20.13 32.55 20.37
C ILE A 415 21.00 33.37 19.43
N ILE A 416 20.72 33.32 18.13
CA ILE A 416 21.49 34.08 17.13
C ILE A 416 21.31 35.59 17.37
N THR A 417 20.08 36.06 17.58
CA THR A 417 19.77 37.48 17.80
C THR A 417 20.40 38.04 19.08
N SER A 418 20.41 37.25 20.15
CA SER A 418 21.11 37.61 21.40
C SER A 418 22.63 37.71 21.21
N ALA A 419 23.24 36.79 20.44
CA ALA A 419 24.65 36.89 20.08
C ALA A 419 24.97 38.18 19.27
N PHE A 420 24.03 38.67 18.47
CA PHE A 420 24.13 39.98 17.79
C PHE A 420 23.98 41.18 18.72
N SER A 421 23.39 41.01 19.91
CA SER A 421 23.17 42.11 20.86
C SER A 421 24.39 42.37 21.75
N ASP A 422 25.21 41.33 22.00
CA ASP A 422 26.35 41.37 22.93
C ASP A 422 27.73 41.52 22.23
N GLY A 423 27.78 41.53 20.89
CA GLY A 423 29.02 41.52 20.10
C GLY A 423 29.08 42.53 18.95
N ASP A 424 30.21 42.53 18.22
CA ASP A 424 30.39 43.30 16.99
C ASP A 424 29.55 42.69 15.85
N LYS A 425 28.38 43.30 15.59
CA LYS A 425 27.39 42.84 14.62
C LYS A 425 27.97 42.64 13.22
N ALA A 426 28.82 43.57 12.78
CA ALA A 426 29.42 43.52 11.46
C ALA A 426 30.40 42.33 11.34
N LYS A 427 31.15 42.07 12.41
CA LYS A 427 32.03 40.90 12.49
C LYS A 427 31.23 39.59 12.50
N LEU A 428 30.17 39.48 13.30
CA LEU A 428 29.37 38.25 13.37
C LEU A 428 28.64 37.94 12.04
N GLN A 429 28.10 38.96 11.36
CA GLN A 429 27.57 38.83 10.01
C GLN A 429 28.64 38.35 9.01
N HIS A 430 29.83 38.94 9.08
CA HIS A 430 30.96 38.57 8.22
C HIS A 430 31.37 37.11 8.46
N ASP A 431 31.52 36.70 9.73
CA ASP A 431 31.94 35.36 10.13
C ASP A 431 30.91 34.30 9.69
N ILE A 432 29.60 34.57 9.81
CA ILE A 432 28.54 33.67 9.32
C ILE A 432 28.61 33.54 7.79
N LYS A 433 28.73 34.67 7.09
CA LYS A 433 28.80 34.67 5.62
C LYS A 433 30.02 33.92 5.13
N VAL A 434 31.21 34.22 5.66
CA VAL A 434 32.46 33.54 5.30
C VAL A 434 32.37 32.05 5.65
N GLY A 435 31.90 31.72 6.85
CA GLY A 435 31.77 30.33 7.29
C GLY A 435 30.83 29.49 6.44
N LEU A 436 29.74 30.07 5.91
CA LEU A 436 28.85 29.40 4.96
C LEU A 436 29.49 29.25 3.58
N GLN A 437 30.18 30.28 3.09
CA GLN A 437 30.87 30.23 1.79
C GLN A 437 32.03 29.23 1.78
N GLU A 438 32.80 29.15 2.87
CA GLU A 438 33.87 28.13 3.04
C GLU A 438 33.33 26.70 3.06
N ARG A 439 32.05 26.52 3.40
CA ARG A 439 31.33 25.23 3.37
C ARG A 439 30.60 24.98 2.05
N GLY A 440 30.82 25.81 1.04
CA GLY A 440 30.27 25.62 -0.30
C GLY A 440 28.94 26.33 -0.59
N CYS A 441 28.35 27.05 0.37
CA CYS A 441 27.10 27.76 0.12
C CYS A 441 27.28 28.91 -0.88
N SER A 442 26.44 28.93 -1.91
CA SER A 442 26.35 30.03 -2.86
C SER A 442 25.87 31.33 -2.21
N THR A 443 26.09 32.47 -2.86
CA THR A 443 25.59 33.77 -2.39
C THR A 443 24.07 33.78 -2.19
N ARG A 444 23.34 33.03 -3.02
CA ARG A 444 21.89 32.88 -2.90
C ARG A 444 21.52 32.14 -1.61
N GLU A 445 22.16 31.02 -1.32
CA GLU A 445 21.89 30.22 -0.11
C GLU A 445 22.26 30.97 1.17
N VAL A 446 23.35 31.73 1.16
CA VAL A 446 23.68 32.63 2.29
C VAL A 446 22.55 33.64 2.52
N THR A 447 21.99 34.19 1.45
CA THR A 447 20.87 35.13 1.55
C THR A 447 19.61 34.45 2.08
N GLU A 448 19.33 33.22 1.65
CA GLU A 448 18.21 32.41 2.13
C GLU A 448 18.39 32.02 3.61
N PHE A 449 19.61 31.70 4.05
CA PHE A 449 19.95 31.43 5.45
C PHE A 449 19.72 32.67 6.34
N VAL A 450 20.22 33.83 5.91
CA VAL A 450 20.03 35.11 6.62
C VAL A 450 18.54 35.42 6.81
N LYS A 451 17.72 35.20 5.78
CA LYS A 451 16.25 35.32 5.87
C LYS A 451 15.64 34.26 6.78
N LYS A 452 16.10 33.01 6.70
CA LYS A 452 15.59 31.89 7.51
C LYS A 452 15.75 32.15 9.00
N PHE A 453 16.84 32.81 9.40
CA PHE A 453 17.17 33.10 10.79
C PHE A 453 16.94 34.56 11.23
N ASP A 454 16.29 35.39 10.41
CA ASP A 454 16.04 36.82 10.68
C ASP A 454 17.30 37.59 11.10
N ILE A 455 18.45 37.23 10.51
CA ILE A 455 19.72 37.90 10.83
C ILE A 455 19.65 39.34 10.31
N PRO A 456 19.92 40.35 11.16
CA PRO A 456 19.96 41.75 10.72
C PRO A 456 20.96 41.90 9.57
N ILE A 457 20.61 42.64 8.53
CA ILE A 457 21.52 43.00 7.43
C ILE A 457 21.76 44.50 7.54
N ASP A 458 23.03 44.91 7.56
CA ASP A 458 23.41 46.33 7.53
C ASP A 458 23.22 46.95 6.13
#